data_AF-A0A6A6DRS0-F1
#
_entry.id   AF-A0A6A6DRS0-F1
#
_cell.length_a   1.000
_cell.length_b   1.000
_cell.length_c   1.000
_cell.angle_alpha   90.00
_cell.angle_beta   90.00
_cell.angle_gamma   90.00
#
_symmetry.space_group_name_H-M   'P 1'
#
loop_
_entity.id
_entity.type
_entity.pdbx_description
1 polymer ?
#
loop_
_entity_poly.entity_id
_entity_poly.type
_entity_poly.pdbx_seq_one_letter_code
_entity_poly.pdbx_strand_id
1 'polypeptide(L)'
;MAGSFMFLPLSNYSRAKPKQNGQQAGNRRDSPVQPNSELDVKDHEDEWYDCSSTEDEMRPVKKNADDANSHITIKPVSAVEETKLLPYTPALFGKDLPPCGPEVQVAYQRVNDQLRKRWLLHRGRLSTVDICRAVKNDIDAQATRFPPFSLRTSRTRKPWRRENVFKWEVCWASYFLREALSPDLMTESELMDRKKLSPVPFELGFNISRSDIVKLWNEWNEKKIASTPPLPDAEEGAEVVSPSGQVKEEFDGKAKEVSPTSSDATIVSPVPCEASVIHANNDDTDDDAHDWSRAGHD
;
A
#
# COMPACT_ATOMS: atom_id res chain seq x y z
N MET A 1 -17.37 -41.63 3.70
CA MET A 1 -16.31 -42.03 4.64
C MET A 1 -15.82 -40.78 5.34
N ALA A 2 -16.17 -40.59 6.61
CA ALA A 2 -15.83 -39.40 7.38
C ALA A 2 -14.39 -39.55 7.92
N GLY A 3 -13.46 -38.75 7.38
CA GLY A 3 -12.07 -38.73 7.82
C GLY A 3 -11.94 -37.97 9.14
N SER A 4 -11.46 -38.66 10.17
CA SER A 4 -11.15 -38.11 11.49
C SER A 4 -9.94 -37.18 11.38
N PHE A 5 -10.14 -35.88 11.59
CA PHE A 5 -9.05 -34.90 11.69
C PHE A 5 -8.41 -34.99 13.08
N MET A 6 -7.22 -35.58 13.16
CA MET A 6 -6.41 -35.55 14.38
C MET A 6 -5.63 -34.23 14.45
N PHE A 7 -5.93 -33.43 15.47
CA PHE A 7 -5.13 -32.27 15.86
C PHE A 7 -3.80 -32.75 16.45
N LEU A 8 -2.68 -32.34 15.85
CA LEU A 8 -1.35 -32.51 16.44
C LEU A 8 -1.17 -31.49 17.59
N PRO A 9 -0.71 -31.90 18.77
CA PRO A 9 -0.39 -30.97 19.85
C PRO A 9 0.85 -30.16 19.50
N LEU A 10 0.72 -28.83 19.56
CA LEU A 10 1.84 -27.89 19.44
C LEU A 10 2.78 -28.07 20.64
N SER A 11 3.97 -28.61 20.40
CA SER A 11 5.04 -28.68 21.37
C SER A 11 5.65 -27.30 21.61
N ASN A 12 5.49 -26.79 22.83
CA ASN A 12 6.17 -25.60 23.33
C ASN A 12 7.68 -25.88 23.43
N TYR A 13 8.46 -25.35 22.49
CA TYR A 13 9.92 -25.26 22.64
C TYR A 13 10.27 -24.14 23.61
N SER A 14 10.31 -24.47 24.90
CA SER A 14 10.95 -23.67 25.94
C SER A 14 12.46 -23.65 25.71
N ARG A 15 12.98 -22.53 25.18
CA ARG A 15 14.42 -22.29 25.02
C ARG A 15 15.06 -22.03 26.40
N ALA A 16 15.50 -23.10 27.05
CA ALA A 16 16.33 -23.02 28.24
C ALA A 16 17.67 -22.36 27.91
N LYS A 17 18.02 -21.29 28.65
CA LYS A 17 19.37 -20.71 28.66
C LYS A 17 20.25 -21.51 29.64
N PRO A 18 21.46 -21.94 29.27
CA PRO A 18 22.38 -22.52 30.23
C PRO A 18 22.92 -21.43 31.18
N LYS A 19 22.69 -21.64 32.48
CA LYS A 19 23.42 -20.98 33.57
C LYS A 19 24.89 -21.38 33.49
N GLN A 20 25.79 -20.43 33.26
CA GLN A 20 27.17 -20.58 33.70
C GLN A 20 27.33 -19.90 35.07
N ASN A 21 27.55 -20.76 36.06
CA ASN A 21 28.09 -20.42 37.37
C ASN A 21 29.55 -20.00 37.20
N GLY A 22 29.91 -18.84 37.73
CA GLY A 22 31.28 -18.40 37.91
C GLY A 22 31.34 -17.48 39.10
N GLN A 23 31.63 -18.06 40.26
CA GLN A 23 31.89 -17.35 41.52
C GLN A 23 33.09 -16.42 41.35
N GLN A 24 33.00 -15.19 41.83
CA GLN A 24 34.05 -14.64 42.68
C GLN A 24 33.52 -13.51 43.58
N ALA A 25 33.89 -13.63 44.84
CA ALA A 25 33.54 -12.76 45.95
C ALA A 25 34.32 -11.44 45.89
N GLY A 26 33.72 -10.37 46.42
CA GLY A 26 34.43 -9.10 46.56
C GLY A 26 33.61 -7.95 47.13
N ASN A 27 33.41 -7.97 48.45
CA ASN A 27 33.50 -6.83 49.35
C ASN A 27 32.70 -5.51 49.10
N ARG A 28 31.86 -5.20 50.09
CA ARG A 28 31.83 -3.91 50.84
C ARG A 28 31.41 -2.64 50.09
N ARG A 29 30.22 -2.11 50.40
CA ARG A 29 29.99 -1.09 51.45
C ARG A 29 28.56 -0.58 51.39
N ASP A 30 27.87 -0.69 52.51
CA ASP A 30 26.72 0.14 52.85
C ASP A 30 27.07 1.63 52.75
N SER A 31 26.18 2.42 52.17
CA SER A 31 26.03 3.83 52.54
C SER A 31 24.57 4.26 52.42
N PRO A 32 24.10 5.14 53.33
CA PRO A 32 22.69 5.35 53.58
C PRO A 32 22.14 6.58 52.85
N VAL A 33 20.82 6.56 52.65
CA VAL A 33 19.87 7.68 52.81
C VAL A 33 20.34 9.08 52.40
N GLN A 34 19.72 9.63 51.35
CA GLN A 34 19.28 11.03 51.34
C GLN A 34 17.91 11.17 50.64
N PRO A 35 16.91 11.77 51.30
CA PRO A 35 15.71 12.30 50.67
C PRO A 35 15.88 13.80 50.35
N ASN A 36 15.04 14.26 49.43
CA ASN A 36 14.72 15.66 49.10
C ASN A 36 15.68 16.41 48.16
N SER A 37 15.17 16.71 46.97
CA SER A 37 15.06 18.10 46.54
C SER A 37 13.78 18.28 45.71
N GLU A 38 12.77 18.81 46.40
CA GLU A 38 11.61 19.49 45.85
C GLU A 38 12.16 20.64 44.98
N LEU A 39 12.13 20.49 43.66
CA LEU A 39 12.37 21.59 42.74
C LEU A 39 11.04 22.27 42.47
N ASP A 40 10.84 23.35 43.21
CA ASP A 40 9.83 24.37 43.05
C ASP A 40 10.04 25.05 41.69
N VAL A 41 9.42 24.51 40.65
CA VAL A 41 9.42 25.11 39.31
C VAL A 41 8.40 26.25 39.34
N LYS A 42 8.92 27.46 39.50
CA LYS A 42 8.21 28.72 39.29
C LYS A 42 7.37 28.65 38.02
N ASP A 43 6.04 28.76 38.21
CA ASP A 43 5.10 29.24 37.21
C ASP A 43 5.65 30.55 36.64
N HIS A 44 6.22 30.48 35.44
CA HIS A 44 6.41 31.66 34.62
C HIS A 44 5.12 31.79 33.82
N GLU A 45 4.33 32.78 34.20
CA GLU A 45 3.19 33.27 33.46
C GLU A 45 3.69 33.65 32.06
N ASP A 46 3.54 32.70 31.12
CA ASP A 46 3.66 32.97 29.70
C ASP A 46 2.41 33.78 29.33
N GLU A 47 2.55 35.10 29.44
CA GLU A 47 1.69 36.10 28.85
C GLU A 47 1.71 35.93 27.33
N TRP A 48 0.89 35.00 26.82
CA TRP A 48 0.60 34.86 25.40
C TRP A 48 -0.18 36.09 24.93
N TYR A 49 0.57 37.12 24.54
CA TYR A 49 0.22 38.22 23.63
C TYR A 49 -1.28 38.55 23.50
N ASP A 50 -1.70 39.58 24.23
CA ASP A 50 -2.88 40.38 23.89
C ASP A 50 -2.63 41.13 22.57
N CYS A 51 -3.05 40.53 21.46
CA CYS A 51 -3.19 41.21 20.18
C CYS A 51 -4.41 42.15 20.24
N SER A 52 -4.26 43.29 20.92
CA SER A 52 -5.21 44.40 20.83
C SER A 52 -4.83 45.35 19.69
N SER A 53 -5.83 45.62 18.85
CA SER A 53 -6.01 46.74 17.92
C SER A 53 -4.80 47.26 17.15
N THR A 54 -4.67 46.81 15.90
CA THR A 54 -4.41 47.75 14.80
C THR A 54 -5.63 47.78 13.88
N GLU A 55 -6.34 48.87 14.03
CA GLU A 55 -7.42 49.35 13.17
C GLU A 55 -6.71 49.90 11.95
N ASP A 56 -6.71 49.15 10.85
CA ASP A 56 -6.42 49.76 9.56
C ASP A 56 -7.27 49.13 8.46
N GLU A 57 -7.92 50.04 7.76
CA GLU A 57 -8.91 49.83 6.73
C GLU A 57 -8.21 49.33 5.47
N MET A 58 -8.59 48.13 5.01
CA MET A 58 -8.84 47.79 3.60
C MET A 58 -9.04 46.29 3.51
N ARG A 59 -10.29 45.86 3.73
CA ARG A 59 -10.70 44.47 3.46
C ARG A 59 -10.77 44.29 1.93
N PRO A 60 -9.95 43.43 1.31
CA PRO A 60 -10.22 43.01 -0.05
C PRO A 60 -11.58 42.32 -0.05
N VAL A 61 -12.48 42.77 -0.93
CA VAL A 61 -13.76 42.13 -1.21
C VAL A 61 -13.47 40.72 -1.70
N LYS A 62 -13.40 39.77 -0.76
CA LYS A 62 -13.39 38.34 -1.06
C LYS A 62 -14.73 38.05 -1.70
N LYS A 63 -14.71 38.00 -3.03
CA LYS A 63 -15.72 37.33 -3.83
C LYS A 63 -15.67 35.89 -3.36
N ASN A 64 -16.55 35.54 -2.42
CA ASN A 64 -16.82 34.16 -2.04
C ASN A 64 -17.32 33.51 -3.34
N ALA A 65 -16.39 32.92 -4.10
CA ALA A 65 -16.77 31.86 -4.99
C ALA A 65 -17.38 30.83 -4.06
N ASP A 66 -18.71 30.75 -4.09
CA ASP A 66 -19.49 29.69 -3.48
C ASP A 66 -18.87 28.39 -3.96
N ASP A 67 -17.98 27.88 -3.11
CA ASP A 67 -17.31 26.62 -3.25
C ASP A 67 -18.41 25.59 -3.07
N ALA A 68 -19.10 25.32 -4.18
CA ALA A 68 -20.12 24.30 -4.33
C ALA A 68 -19.51 22.89 -4.23
N ASN A 69 -18.56 22.71 -3.31
CA ASN A 69 -18.29 21.46 -2.63
C ASN A 69 -19.51 21.11 -1.78
N SER A 70 -20.61 20.85 -2.48
CA SER A 70 -21.76 20.10 -2.04
C SER A 70 -21.24 18.94 -1.20
N HIS A 71 -21.45 19.03 0.11
CA HIS A 71 -21.24 17.91 1.01
C HIS A 71 -22.27 16.83 0.61
N ILE A 72 -21.90 16.03 -0.39
CA ILE A 72 -22.62 14.84 -0.78
C ILE A 72 -22.57 13.91 0.43
N THR A 73 -23.61 13.98 1.25
CA THR A 73 -23.79 13.11 2.40
C THR A 73 -24.21 11.76 1.86
N ILE A 74 -23.22 10.90 1.59
CA ILE A 74 -23.49 9.54 1.15
C ILE A 74 -24.09 8.78 2.34
N LYS A 75 -25.36 8.35 2.19
CA LYS A 75 -26.02 7.56 3.23
C LYS A 75 -25.25 6.24 3.41
N PRO A 76 -24.97 5.82 4.66
CA PRO A 76 -24.35 4.52 4.90
C PRO A 76 -25.25 3.41 4.36
N VAL A 77 -24.62 2.39 3.76
CA VAL A 77 -25.30 1.20 3.23
C VAL A 77 -25.98 0.48 4.38
N SER A 78 -27.25 0.10 4.20
CA SER A 78 -27.95 -0.69 5.21
C SER A 78 -27.41 -2.12 5.25
N ALA A 79 -27.43 -2.79 6.41
CA ALA A 79 -26.94 -4.17 6.53
C ALA A 79 -27.65 -5.16 5.58
N VAL A 80 -28.93 -4.91 5.29
CA VAL A 80 -29.73 -5.72 4.34
C VAL A 80 -29.28 -5.51 2.89
N GLU A 81 -28.85 -4.29 2.56
CA GLU A 81 -28.32 -3.97 1.24
C GLU A 81 -26.90 -4.52 1.07
N GLU A 82 -26.07 -4.43 2.12
CA GLU A 82 -24.74 -5.03 2.12
C GLU A 82 -24.81 -6.53 1.81
N THR A 83 -25.66 -7.29 2.50
CA THR A 83 -25.79 -8.75 2.26
C THR A 83 -26.23 -9.09 0.83
N LYS A 84 -27.03 -8.23 0.20
CA LYS A 84 -27.41 -8.38 -1.22
C LYS A 84 -26.27 -8.07 -2.18
N LEU A 85 -25.39 -7.14 -1.84
CA LEU A 85 -24.26 -6.73 -2.68
C LEU A 85 -23.03 -7.64 -2.54
N LEU A 86 -22.86 -8.30 -1.39
CA LEU A 86 -21.69 -9.14 -1.09
C LEU A 86 -21.38 -10.21 -2.16
N PRO A 87 -22.35 -10.93 -2.75
CA PRO A 87 -22.07 -11.91 -3.80
C PRO A 87 -21.49 -11.32 -5.09
N TYR A 88 -21.74 -10.04 -5.34
CA TYR A 88 -21.29 -9.31 -6.53
C TYR A 88 -20.01 -8.51 -6.28
N THR A 89 -19.43 -8.64 -5.09
CA THR A 89 -18.16 -7.98 -4.77
C THR A 89 -17.07 -8.56 -5.68
N PRO A 90 -16.22 -7.71 -6.30
CA PRO A 90 -15.10 -8.17 -7.11
C PRO A 90 -14.26 -9.22 -6.40
N ALA A 91 -13.88 -10.28 -7.11
CA ALA A 91 -13.08 -11.38 -6.56
C ALA A 91 -11.76 -10.86 -5.95
N LEU A 92 -11.18 -9.83 -6.57
CA LEU A 92 -10.03 -9.08 -6.07
C LEU A 92 -10.23 -8.63 -4.62
N PHE A 93 -11.44 -8.21 -4.24
CA PHE A 93 -11.79 -7.75 -2.89
C PHE A 93 -12.28 -8.88 -1.95
N GLY A 94 -12.09 -10.15 -2.32
CA GLY A 94 -12.43 -11.31 -1.49
C GLY A 94 -11.77 -11.31 -0.10
N LYS A 95 -12.35 -12.04 0.86
CA LYS A 95 -11.88 -12.09 2.26
C LYS A 95 -10.71 -13.04 2.50
N ASP A 96 -10.37 -13.86 1.50
CA ASP A 96 -9.30 -14.86 1.62
C ASP A 96 -7.94 -14.19 1.86
N LEU A 97 -7.22 -14.69 2.86
CA LEU A 97 -5.92 -14.16 3.27
C LEU A 97 -4.80 -14.79 2.44
N PRO A 98 -3.79 -14.00 2.03
CA PRO A 98 -2.62 -14.51 1.33
C PRO A 98 -1.76 -15.38 2.26
N PRO A 99 -1.04 -16.40 1.73
CA PRO A 99 -0.16 -17.27 2.49
C PRO A 99 1.18 -16.58 2.80
N CYS A 100 1.13 -15.56 3.66
CA CYS A 100 2.29 -14.77 4.08
C CYS A 100 2.33 -14.60 5.61
N GLY A 101 3.36 -13.91 6.11
CA GLY A 101 3.49 -13.64 7.55
C GLY A 101 2.35 -12.78 8.13
N PRO A 102 2.13 -12.82 9.45
CA PRO A 102 0.96 -12.20 10.10
C PRO A 102 0.92 -10.68 9.91
N GLU A 103 2.06 -9.98 9.96
CA GLU A 103 2.11 -8.53 9.75
C GLU A 103 1.64 -8.13 8.35
N VAL A 104 2.04 -8.93 7.35
CA VAL A 104 1.68 -8.75 5.95
C VAL A 104 0.19 -9.07 5.73
N GLN A 105 -0.33 -10.11 6.38
CA GLN A 105 -1.75 -10.47 6.34
C GLN A 105 -2.63 -9.38 6.96
N VAL A 106 -2.21 -8.79 8.09
CA VAL A 106 -2.94 -7.67 8.71
C VAL A 106 -2.96 -6.46 7.79
N ALA A 107 -1.83 -6.15 7.14
CA ALA A 107 -1.76 -5.06 6.17
C ALA A 107 -2.70 -5.29 4.99
N TYR A 108 -2.67 -6.50 4.42
CA TYR A 108 -3.57 -6.92 3.35
C TYR A 108 -5.03 -6.75 3.76
N GLN A 109 -5.42 -7.27 4.92
CA GLN A 109 -6.80 -7.22 5.41
C GLN A 109 -7.28 -5.77 5.53
N ARG A 110 -6.45 -4.87 6.07
CA ARG A 110 -6.80 -3.46 6.21
C ARG A 110 -7.00 -2.74 4.89
N VAL A 111 -6.12 -2.97 3.91
CA VAL A 111 -6.28 -2.38 2.58
C VAL A 111 -7.54 -2.94 1.92
N ASN A 112 -7.75 -4.26 1.99
CA ASN A 112 -8.93 -4.92 1.46
C ASN A 112 -10.23 -4.42 2.11
N ASP A 113 -10.25 -4.22 3.42
CA ASP A 113 -11.41 -3.69 4.14
C ASP A 113 -11.74 -2.25 3.69
N GLN A 114 -10.73 -1.42 3.42
CA GLN A 114 -10.93 -0.07 2.86
C GLN A 114 -11.50 -0.13 1.44
N LEU A 115 -10.96 -1.00 0.59
CA LEU A 115 -11.46 -1.22 -0.78
C LEU A 115 -12.91 -1.69 -0.77
N ARG A 116 -13.23 -2.72 0.02
CA ARG A 116 -14.59 -3.25 0.19
C ARG A 116 -15.54 -2.20 0.72
N LYS A 117 -15.14 -1.44 1.74
CA LYS A 117 -15.95 -0.37 2.32
C LYS A 117 -16.30 0.69 1.27
N ARG A 118 -15.33 1.11 0.44
CA ARG A 118 -15.58 2.06 -0.64
C ARG A 118 -16.47 1.46 -1.73
N TRP A 119 -16.19 0.23 -2.16
CA TRP A 119 -17.02 -0.45 -3.15
C TRP A 119 -18.49 -0.54 -2.71
N LEU A 120 -18.72 -0.94 -1.45
CA LEU A 120 -20.05 -0.99 -0.83
C LEU A 120 -20.70 0.40 -0.76
N LEU A 121 -19.96 1.41 -0.30
CA LEU A 121 -20.45 2.80 -0.21
C LEU A 121 -20.99 3.31 -1.54
N HIS A 122 -20.39 2.88 -2.65
CA HIS A 122 -20.82 3.21 -4.01
C HIS A 122 -21.74 2.17 -4.66
N ARG A 123 -22.24 1.18 -3.89
CA ARG A 123 -23.14 0.12 -4.35
C ARG A 123 -22.62 -0.63 -5.57
N GLY A 124 -21.30 -0.78 -5.65
CA GLY A 124 -20.62 -1.39 -6.78
C GLY A 124 -20.63 -0.62 -8.10
N ARG A 125 -21.10 0.64 -8.11
CA ARG A 125 -21.16 1.48 -9.32
C ARG A 125 -19.81 2.06 -9.75
N LEU A 126 -18.83 2.10 -8.84
CA LEU A 126 -17.48 2.54 -9.19
C LEU A 126 -16.66 1.38 -9.74
N SER A 127 -15.83 1.69 -10.73
CA SER A 127 -14.88 0.73 -11.27
C SER A 127 -13.89 0.27 -10.19
N THR A 128 -13.44 -0.98 -10.29
CA THR A 128 -12.39 -1.55 -9.41
C THR A 128 -11.12 -0.70 -9.45
N VAL A 129 -10.75 -0.21 -10.64
CA VAL A 129 -9.59 0.65 -10.87
C VAL A 129 -9.70 1.96 -10.08
N ASP A 130 -10.85 2.65 -10.16
CA ASP A 130 -11.03 3.93 -9.49
C ASP A 130 -11.02 3.77 -7.97
N ILE A 131 -11.63 2.70 -7.46
CA ILE A 131 -11.59 2.37 -6.03
C ILE A 131 -10.15 2.11 -5.57
N CYS A 132 -9.40 1.28 -6.31
CA CYS A 132 -8.00 0.96 -5.99
C CYS A 132 -7.12 2.20 -6.05
N ARG A 133 -7.27 3.02 -7.10
CA ARG A 133 -6.54 4.28 -7.26
C ARG A 133 -6.82 5.23 -6.10
N ALA A 134 -8.08 5.38 -5.71
CA ALA A 134 -8.45 6.25 -4.60
C ALA A 134 -7.85 5.76 -3.28
N VAL A 135 -7.93 4.45 -2.96
CA VAL A 135 -7.32 3.89 -1.73
C VAL A 135 -5.80 4.02 -1.75
N LYS A 136 -5.15 3.80 -2.90
CA LYS A 136 -3.70 3.98 -3.04
C LYS A 136 -3.30 5.43 -2.79
N ASN A 137 -4.01 6.40 -3.37
CA ASN A 137 -3.74 7.82 -3.16
C ASN A 137 -3.89 8.22 -1.69
N ASP A 138 -4.91 7.72 -1.00
CA ASP A 138 -5.09 7.93 0.45
C ASP A 138 -3.91 7.39 1.27
N ILE A 139 -3.45 6.18 0.97
CA ILE A 139 -2.33 5.54 1.66
C ILE A 139 -1.01 6.26 1.34
N ASP A 140 -0.78 6.63 0.09
CA ASP A 140 0.40 7.37 -0.36
C ASP A 140 0.46 8.77 0.23
N ALA A 141 -0.66 9.47 0.33
CA ALA A 141 -0.73 10.77 1.01
C ALA A 141 -0.36 10.64 2.49
N GLN A 142 -0.81 9.56 3.15
CA GLN A 142 -0.42 9.26 4.52
C GLN A 142 1.06 8.87 4.63
N ALA A 143 1.61 8.13 3.67
CA ALA A 143 3.02 7.74 3.63
C ALA A 143 3.93 8.95 3.37
N THR A 144 3.48 9.89 2.53
CA THR A 144 4.18 11.14 2.26
C THR A 144 4.22 12.02 3.52
N ARG A 145 3.08 12.14 4.22
CA ARG A 145 2.99 12.94 5.44
C ARG A 145 3.68 12.29 6.64
N PHE A 146 3.65 10.96 6.71
CA PHE A 146 4.16 10.17 7.82
C PHE A 146 4.89 8.91 7.31
N PRO A 147 6.12 9.07 6.82
CA PRO A 147 6.89 7.97 6.22
C PRO A 147 7.03 6.77 7.14
N PRO A 148 7.00 5.52 6.61
CA PRO A 148 7.30 4.33 7.39
C PRO A 148 8.65 4.46 8.11
N PHE A 149 8.72 3.97 9.35
CA PHE A 149 9.93 4.00 10.21
C PHE A 149 10.41 5.39 10.65
N SER A 150 9.63 6.44 10.41
CA SER A 150 9.89 7.75 11.00
C SER A 150 9.51 7.73 12.49
N LEU A 151 10.53 7.73 13.37
CA LEU A 151 10.38 7.63 14.83
C LEU A 151 9.44 8.69 15.42
N ARG A 152 9.44 9.90 14.86
CA ARG A 152 8.66 11.05 15.39
C ARG A 152 7.18 11.02 14.99
N THR A 153 6.79 10.26 13.96
CA THR A 153 5.45 10.36 13.36
C THR A 153 4.61 9.10 13.45
N SER A 154 5.14 8.02 14.02
CA SER A 154 4.43 6.74 14.15
C SER A 154 3.09 6.86 14.88
N ARG A 155 3.05 7.68 15.94
CA ARG A 155 1.89 7.90 16.82
C ARG A 155 0.90 8.95 16.32
N THR A 156 1.28 9.76 15.34
CA THR A 156 0.43 10.84 14.82
C THR A 156 -0.52 10.38 13.70
N ARG A 157 -0.29 9.18 13.14
CA ARG A 157 -1.19 8.59 12.14
C ARG A 157 -2.55 8.21 12.73
N LYS A 158 -3.62 8.54 12.02
CA LYS A 158 -4.99 8.15 12.37
C LYS A 158 -5.60 7.32 11.22
N PRO A 159 -6.03 6.07 11.46
CA PRO A 159 -5.85 5.32 12.70
C PRO A 159 -4.37 4.98 12.97
N TRP A 160 -4.04 4.72 14.23
CA TRP A 160 -2.69 4.31 14.64
C TRP A 160 -2.38 2.90 14.14
N ARG A 161 -1.15 2.71 13.61
CA ARG A 161 -0.71 1.45 12.97
C ARG A 161 0.77 1.23 13.27
N ARG A 162 1.16 -0.04 13.43
CA ARG A 162 2.57 -0.44 13.54
C ARG A 162 3.30 -0.12 12.24
N GLU A 163 4.57 0.31 12.33
CA GLU A 163 5.38 0.69 11.17
C GLU A 163 5.52 -0.43 10.14
N ASN A 164 5.82 -1.65 10.59
CA ASN A 164 5.94 -2.81 9.69
C ASN A 164 4.65 -3.05 8.91
N VAL A 165 3.51 -2.97 9.59
CA VAL A 165 2.20 -3.16 8.95
C VAL A 165 1.94 -2.06 7.94
N PHE A 166 2.21 -0.80 8.27
CA PHE A 166 1.99 0.32 7.36
C PHE A 166 2.88 0.26 6.11
N LYS A 167 4.14 -0.15 6.25
CA LYS A 167 5.03 -0.42 5.10
C LYS A 167 4.35 -1.39 4.12
N TRP A 168 3.80 -2.49 4.64
CA TRP A 168 3.11 -3.49 3.82
C TRP A 168 1.78 -2.99 3.25
N GLU A 169 1.07 -2.10 3.94
CA GLU A 169 -0.17 -1.48 3.42
C GLU A 169 0.12 -0.70 2.11
N VAL A 170 1.25 0.01 2.02
CA VAL A 170 1.68 0.71 0.79
C VAL A 170 1.96 -0.26 -0.35
N CYS A 171 2.69 -1.36 -0.08
CA CYS A 171 2.96 -2.40 -1.09
C CYS A 171 1.65 -3.05 -1.58
N TRP A 172 0.74 -3.40 -0.67
CA TRP A 172 -0.55 -3.99 -1.01
C TRP A 172 -1.43 -3.04 -1.84
N ALA A 173 -1.45 -1.75 -1.51
CA ALA A 173 -2.21 -0.77 -2.30
C ALA A 173 -1.71 -0.69 -3.75
N SER A 174 -0.39 -0.79 -3.95
CA SER A 174 0.21 -0.82 -5.29
C SER A 174 -0.14 -2.10 -6.04
N TYR A 175 -0.06 -3.26 -5.37
CA TYR A 175 -0.51 -4.55 -5.91
C TYR A 175 -1.96 -4.51 -6.38
N PHE A 176 -2.89 -4.05 -5.53
CA PHE A 176 -4.31 -4.00 -5.88
C PHE A 176 -4.58 -3.13 -7.11
N LEU A 177 -3.89 -1.98 -7.23
CA LEU A 177 -4.01 -1.14 -8.41
C LEU A 177 -3.46 -1.83 -9.66
N ARG A 178 -2.31 -2.52 -9.58
CA ARG A 178 -1.76 -3.28 -10.71
C ARG A 178 -2.73 -4.37 -11.16
N GLU A 179 -3.28 -5.15 -10.22
CA GLU A 179 -4.25 -6.19 -10.56
C GLU A 179 -5.54 -5.61 -11.14
N ALA A 180 -6.05 -4.50 -10.60
CA ALA A 180 -7.24 -3.84 -11.15
C ALA A 180 -7.02 -3.27 -12.57
N LEU A 181 -5.81 -2.82 -12.89
CA LEU A 181 -5.44 -2.34 -14.23
C LEU A 181 -5.18 -3.46 -15.24
N SER A 182 -5.13 -4.71 -14.78
CA SER A 182 -4.87 -5.84 -15.65
C SER A 182 -6.07 -6.07 -16.55
N PRO A 183 -5.91 -6.09 -17.88
CA PRO A 183 -7.04 -6.26 -18.79
C PRO A 183 -7.70 -7.63 -18.57
N ASP A 184 -9.03 -7.64 -18.50
CA ASP A 184 -9.87 -8.86 -18.37
C ASP A 184 -9.67 -9.84 -19.55
N LEU A 185 -9.18 -9.33 -20.69
CA LEU A 185 -8.93 -10.08 -21.92
C LEU A 185 -7.43 -10.15 -22.20
N MET A 186 -6.64 -10.68 -21.28
CA MET A 186 -5.27 -11.07 -21.62
C MET A 186 -5.31 -12.22 -22.62
N THR A 187 -4.52 -12.09 -23.67
CA THR A 187 -4.29 -13.18 -24.63
C THR A 187 -3.62 -14.35 -23.93
N GLU A 188 -3.82 -15.57 -24.43
CA GLU A 188 -3.21 -16.77 -23.84
C GLU A 188 -1.68 -16.65 -23.71
N SER A 189 -1.02 -15.95 -24.63
CA SER A 189 0.40 -15.60 -24.58
C SER A 189 0.77 -14.72 -23.38
N GLU A 190 -0.01 -13.68 -23.08
CA GLU A 190 0.22 -12.81 -21.91
C GLU A 190 -0.04 -13.57 -20.60
N LEU A 191 -1.01 -14.49 -20.61
CA LEU A 191 -1.27 -15.38 -19.49
C LEU A 191 -0.07 -16.29 -19.20
N MET A 192 0.57 -16.82 -20.26
CA MET A 192 1.79 -17.63 -20.15
C MET A 192 2.98 -16.80 -19.68
N ASP A 193 3.14 -15.56 -20.15
CA ASP A 193 4.22 -14.68 -19.69
C ASP A 193 4.04 -14.25 -18.23
N ARG A 194 2.79 -14.05 -17.78
CA ARG A 194 2.50 -13.90 -16.35
C ARG A 194 2.82 -15.13 -15.53
N LYS A 195 2.55 -16.33 -16.05
CA LYS A 195 2.94 -17.59 -15.37
C LYS A 195 4.45 -17.76 -15.25
N LYS A 196 5.24 -17.15 -16.14
CA LYS A 196 6.71 -17.12 -16.03
C LYS A 196 7.18 -16.15 -14.94
N LEU A 197 6.42 -15.09 -14.68
CA LEU A 197 6.66 -14.21 -13.55
C LEU A 197 6.29 -14.95 -12.25
N SER A 198 7.06 -14.69 -11.18
CA SER A 198 6.74 -15.24 -9.86
C SER A 198 5.28 -14.94 -9.52
N PRO A 199 4.50 -15.92 -9.03
CA PRO A 199 3.12 -15.68 -8.62
C PRO A 199 3.02 -14.76 -7.41
N VAL A 200 4.15 -14.53 -6.73
CA VAL A 200 4.27 -13.61 -5.62
C VAL A 200 4.51 -12.21 -6.19
N PRO A 201 3.65 -11.23 -5.85
CA PRO A 201 3.81 -9.86 -6.31
C PRO A 201 5.20 -9.29 -5.96
N PHE A 202 5.91 -8.78 -6.97
CA PHE A 202 7.25 -8.22 -6.78
C PHE A 202 7.23 -6.99 -5.86
N GLU A 203 6.11 -6.28 -5.77
CA GLU A 203 5.90 -5.14 -4.87
C GLU A 203 6.03 -5.52 -3.40
N LEU A 204 5.78 -6.79 -3.08
CA LEU A 204 5.91 -7.33 -1.73
C LEU A 204 7.36 -7.73 -1.41
N GLY A 205 8.27 -7.79 -2.40
CA GLY A 205 9.68 -8.07 -2.17
C GLY A 205 9.96 -9.40 -1.43
N PHE A 206 9.02 -10.34 -1.45
CA PHE A 206 9.22 -11.65 -0.82
C PHE A 206 10.09 -12.52 -1.70
N ASN A 207 11.17 -13.04 -1.10
CA ASN A 207 11.93 -14.13 -1.69
C ASN A 207 11.39 -15.46 -1.14
N ILE A 208 10.44 -16.06 -1.87
CA ILE A 208 9.83 -17.35 -1.50
C ILE A 208 10.49 -18.46 -2.30
N SER A 209 11.44 -19.16 -1.69
CA SER A 209 12.10 -20.34 -2.29
C SER A 209 11.31 -21.64 -2.08
N ARG A 210 10.37 -21.64 -1.14
CA ARG A 210 9.61 -22.82 -0.72
C ARG A 210 8.45 -23.12 -1.68
N SER A 211 8.52 -24.26 -2.38
CA SER A 211 7.56 -24.66 -3.41
C SER A 211 6.14 -24.86 -2.92
N ASP A 212 5.95 -25.27 -1.66
CA ASP A 212 4.65 -25.43 -1.02
C ASP A 212 3.95 -24.07 -0.81
N ILE A 213 4.69 -23.05 -0.38
CA ILE A 213 4.17 -21.69 -0.21
C ILE A 213 3.82 -21.09 -1.58
N VAL A 214 4.65 -21.32 -2.60
CA VAL A 214 4.38 -20.89 -3.98
C VAL A 214 3.07 -21.49 -4.51
N LYS A 215 2.79 -22.77 -4.23
CA LYS A 215 1.51 -23.39 -4.59
C LYS A 215 0.32 -22.72 -3.92
N LEU A 216 0.42 -22.43 -2.62
CA LEU A 216 -0.63 -21.70 -1.91
C LEU A 216 -0.86 -20.30 -2.49
N TRP A 217 0.21 -19.63 -2.93
CA TRP A 217 0.09 -18.33 -3.62
C TRP A 217 -0.64 -18.45 -4.94
N ASN A 218 -0.36 -19.48 -5.74
CA ASN A 218 -1.09 -19.74 -6.98
C ASN A 218 -2.58 -19.94 -6.72
N GLU A 219 -2.93 -20.83 -5.79
CA GLU A 219 -4.33 -21.11 -5.43
C GLU A 219 -5.05 -19.87 -4.91
N TRP A 220 -4.35 -19.03 -4.12
CA TRP A 220 -4.90 -17.77 -3.64
C TRP A 220 -5.10 -16.78 -4.79
N ASN A 221 -4.14 -16.66 -5.71
CA ASN A 221 -4.21 -15.71 -6.82
C ASN A 221 -5.27 -16.10 -7.86
N GLU A 222 -5.44 -17.40 -8.14
CA GLU A 222 -6.51 -17.91 -9.00
C GLU A 222 -7.90 -17.50 -8.48
N LYS A 223 -8.11 -17.55 -7.15
CA LYS A 223 -9.35 -17.07 -6.54
C LYS A 223 -9.54 -15.56 -6.67
N LYS A 224 -8.46 -14.79 -6.78
CA LYS A 224 -8.50 -13.32 -6.90
C LYS A 224 -8.76 -12.83 -8.32
N ILE A 225 -8.34 -13.60 -9.31
CA ILE A 225 -8.53 -13.32 -10.73
C ILE A 225 -9.87 -13.89 -11.23
N ALA A 226 -10.60 -14.64 -10.41
CA ALA A 226 -11.91 -15.16 -10.77
C ALA A 226 -12.86 -14.06 -11.27
N SER A 227 -13.64 -14.38 -12.32
CA SER A 227 -14.58 -13.44 -12.92
C SER A 227 -15.56 -12.91 -11.87
N THR A 228 -15.73 -11.60 -11.85
CA THR A 228 -16.71 -10.95 -10.97
C THR A 228 -18.11 -11.19 -11.54
N PRO A 229 -19.08 -11.68 -10.75
CA PRO A 229 -20.46 -11.79 -11.21
C PRO A 229 -21.01 -10.41 -11.58
N PRO A 230 -21.76 -10.27 -12.69
CA PRO A 230 -22.38 -9.01 -13.05
C PRO A 230 -23.36 -8.59 -11.96
N LEU A 231 -23.34 -7.30 -11.59
CA LEU A 231 -24.33 -6.72 -10.69
C LEU A 231 -25.72 -6.90 -11.32
N PRO A 232 -26.75 -7.30 -10.55
CA PRO A 232 -28.09 -7.39 -11.08
C PRO A 232 -28.50 -5.98 -11.47
N ASP A 233 -28.90 -5.80 -12.74
CA ASP A 233 -29.17 -4.49 -13.31
C ASP A 233 -30.01 -3.67 -12.34
N ALA A 234 -29.41 -2.59 -11.84
CA ALA A 234 -30.13 -1.62 -11.05
C ALA A 234 -31.06 -0.91 -12.04
N GLU A 235 -32.23 -1.51 -12.25
CA GLU A 235 -33.36 -1.09 -13.09
C GLU A 235 -33.07 0.14 -13.94
N GLU A 236 -33.02 -0.06 -15.27
CA GLU A 236 -32.83 0.88 -16.39
C GLU A 236 -33.71 2.16 -16.33
N GLY A 237 -33.60 2.95 -15.27
CA GLY A 237 -34.36 4.19 -15.05
C GLY A 237 -33.47 5.43 -14.95
N ALA A 238 -32.15 5.25 -14.93
CA ALA A 238 -31.20 6.35 -15.10
C ALA A 238 -30.73 6.34 -16.54
N GLU A 239 -31.47 7.03 -17.40
CA GLU A 239 -31.04 7.45 -18.72
C GLU A 239 -29.72 8.21 -18.54
N VAL A 240 -28.61 7.49 -18.66
CA VAL A 240 -27.28 8.10 -18.72
C VAL A 240 -27.26 8.84 -20.04
N VAL A 241 -27.61 10.12 -20.01
CA VAL A 241 -27.34 11.08 -21.07
C VAL A 241 -25.81 11.12 -21.20
N SER A 242 -25.28 10.17 -21.97
CA SER A 242 -23.93 10.23 -22.48
C SER A 242 -23.88 11.46 -23.38
N PRO A 243 -23.05 12.48 -23.09
CA PRO A 243 -22.84 13.58 -24.01
C PRO A 243 -21.92 13.07 -25.12
N SER A 244 -22.42 12.15 -25.94
CA SER A 244 -21.81 11.82 -27.23
C SER A 244 -22.22 12.91 -28.21
N GLY A 245 -21.65 14.10 -27.99
CA GLY A 245 -21.60 15.13 -29.02
C GLY A 245 -20.67 14.61 -30.11
N GLN A 246 -21.24 13.94 -31.12
CA GLN A 246 -20.59 13.78 -32.41
C GLN A 246 -20.31 15.18 -32.96
N VAL A 247 -19.08 15.66 -32.76
CA VAL A 247 -18.54 16.75 -33.56
C VAL A 247 -18.36 16.17 -34.95
N LYS A 248 -19.30 16.47 -35.85
CA LYS A 248 -19.10 16.30 -37.30
C LYS A 248 -17.96 17.22 -37.70
N GLU A 249 -16.76 16.67 -37.78
CA GLU A 249 -15.63 17.32 -38.41
C GLU A 249 -15.81 17.18 -39.93
N GLU A 250 -16.42 18.20 -40.53
CA GLU A 250 -16.56 18.37 -41.96
C GLU A 250 -15.19 18.82 -42.50
N PHE A 251 -14.33 17.85 -42.84
CA PHE A 251 -13.03 18.11 -43.44
C PHE A 251 -13.21 18.27 -44.96
N ASP A 252 -13.33 19.53 -45.38
CA ASP A 252 -13.46 19.91 -46.78
C ASP A 252 -12.13 19.67 -47.52
N GLY A 253 -12.21 18.90 -48.61
CA GLY A 253 -11.06 18.39 -49.34
C GLY A 253 -10.43 19.46 -50.23
N LYS A 254 -9.10 19.60 -50.16
CA LYS A 254 -8.32 20.10 -51.31
C LYS A 254 -7.02 19.34 -51.45
N ALA A 255 -7.08 18.34 -52.34
CA ALA A 255 -5.94 17.61 -52.84
C ALA A 255 -4.93 18.56 -53.51
N LYS A 256 -3.66 18.44 -53.11
CA LYS A 256 -2.53 18.84 -53.95
C LYS A 256 -1.54 17.68 -53.99
N GLU A 257 -1.66 16.95 -55.07
CA GLU A 257 -0.79 15.87 -55.49
C GLU A 257 0.60 16.44 -55.79
N VAL A 258 1.60 16.10 -54.97
CA VAL A 258 3.01 16.26 -55.34
C VAL A 258 3.77 15.06 -54.78
N SER A 259 4.40 14.31 -55.67
CA SER A 259 5.43 13.31 -55.40
C SER A 259 6.42 13.38 -56.57
N PRO A 260 7.64 12.85 -56.46
CA PRO A 260 8.43 12.54 -55.26
C PRO A 260 9.83 13.19 -55.33
N THR A 261 10.52 13.33 -54.21
CA THR A 261 11.99 13.52 -54.25
C THR A 261 12.64 12.63 -53.21
N SER A 262 13.39 11.68 -53.77
CA SER A 262 14.36 10.79 -53.16
C SER A 262 15.35 11.54 -52.28
N SER A 263 15.53 11.07 -51.05
CA SER A 263 16.74 11.15 -50.22
C SER A 263 16.53 10.12 -49.11
N ASP A 264 17.12 8.95 -49.24
CA ASP A 264 18.48 8.61 -48.79
C ASP A 264 18.52 8.19 -47.32
N ALA A 265 19.25 7.11 -47.10
CA ALA A 265 19.10 6.15 -46.04
C ALA A 265 19.65 6.62 -44.69
N THR A 266 18.99 6.23 -43.60
CA THR A 266 19.69 5.77 -42.39
C THR A 266 18.83 4.71 -41.71
N ILE A 267 19.10 3.45 -42.05
CA ILE A 267 18.65 2.28 -41.29
C ILE A 267 19.42 2.30 -39.98
N VAL A 268 18.79 2.74 -38.90
CA VAL A 268 19.30 2.52 -37.54
C VAL A 268 19.02 1.07 -37.19
N SER A 269 20.07 0.26 -37.32
CA SER A 269 20.09 -1.13 -36.86
C SER A 269 19.74 -1.19 -35.37
N PRO A 270 18.77 -2.02 -34.93
CA PRO A 270 18.57 -2.26 -33.51
C PRO A 270 19.78 -3.00 -32.97
N VAL A 271 20.48 -2.34 -32.04
CA VAL A 271 21.56 -2.93 -31.24
C VAL A 271 21.03 -4.19 -30.56
N PRO A 272 21.65 -5.37 -30.76
CA PRO A 272 21.36 -6.52 -29.92
C PRO A 272 21.83 -6.20 -28.51
N CYS A 273 20.89 -6.16 -27.56
CA CYS A 273 21.20 -6.22 -26.13
C CYS A 273 21.79 -7.61 -25.83
N GLU A 274 23.10 -7.73 -26.00
CA GLU A 274 23.87 -8.81 -25.41
C GLU A 274 23.76 -8.70 -23.89
N ALA A 275 23.04 -9.66 -23.31
CA ALA A 275 23.09 -9.91 -21.87
C ALA A 275 24.50 -10.34 -21.51
N SER A 276 25.32 -9.40 -21.05
CA SER A 276 26.59 -9.68 -20.39
C SER A 276 26.30 -10.46 -19.11
N VAL A 277 26.55 -11.76 -19.17
CA VAL A 277 26.70 -12.63 -17.99
C VAL A 277 27.94 -12.15 -17.24
N ILE A 278 27.74 -11.34 -16.21
CA ILE A 278 28.79 -11.03 -15.24
C ILE A 278 28.97 -12.31 -14.41
N HIS A 279 30.03 -13.07 -14.73
CA HIS A 279 30.62 -14.01 -13.78
C HIS A 279 31.14 -13.21 -12.59
N ALA A 280 30.40 -13.26 -11.48
CA ALA A 280 30.94 -12.95 -10.17
C ALA A 280 31.91 -14.08 -9.81
N ASN A 281 33.19 -13.86 -10.10
CA ASN A 281 34.25 -14.60 -9.43
C ASN A 281 34.19 -14.21 -7.95
N ASN A 282 34.02 -15.21 -7.10
CA ASN A 282 34.33 -15.12 -5.69
C ASN A 282 35.80 -14.73 -5.57
N ASP A 283 36.08 -13.55 -5.04
CA ASP A 283 37.40 -13.21 -4.54
C ASP A 283 37.24 -12.91 -3.05
N ASP A 284 37.91 -13.74 -2.26
CA ASP A 284 38.03 -13.64 -0.82
C ASP A 284 38.75 -12.33 -0.47
N THR A 285 38.06 -11.44 0.24
CA THR A 285 38.73 -10.45 1.09
C THR A 285 38.22 -10.60 2.51
N ASP A 286 38.98 -11.38 3.26
CA ASP A 286 39.14 -11.27 4.71
C ASP A 286 39.55 -9.84 5.09
N ASP A 287 39.30 -9.51 6.37
CA ASP A 287 39.85 -8.38 7.12
C ASP A 287 39.40 -6.96 6.75
N ASP A 288 38.36 -6.47 7.46
CA ASP A 288 38.54 -5.23 8.23
C ASP A 288 37.44 -5.06 9.30
N ALA A 289 37.67 -5.73 10.44
CA ALA A 289 36.88 -5.57 11.65
C ALA A 289 37.72 -4.88 12.73
N HIS A 290 38.13 -3.63 12.50
CA HIS A 290 38.70 -2.81 13.56
C HIS A 290 38.22 -1.36 13.55
N ASP A 291 37.85 -0.91 14.75
CA ASP A 291 38.05 0.46 15.24
C ASP A 291 36.90 1.47 15.12
N TRP A 292 35.85 1.27 15.93
CA TRP A 292 34.84 2.31 16.24
C TRP A 292 34.70 2.57 17.75
N SER A 293 35.79 2.42 18.53
CA SER A 293 35.76 2.66 19.98
C SER A 293 36.81 3.67 20.42
N ARG A 294 36.65 4.94 20.02
CA ARG A 294 37.32 6.06 20.71
C ARG A 294 36.69 7.43 20.38
N ALA A 295 35.67 7.80 21.15
CA ALA A 295 35.33 9.19 21.38
C ALA A 295 34.92 9.34 22.84
N GLY A 296 35.90 9.69 23.68
CA GLY A 296 35.68 10.13 25.05
C GLY A 296 35.11 11.55 25.04
N HIS A 297 34.22 11.82 25.99
CA HIS A 297 33.86 13.16 26.41
C HIS A 297 34.44 13.34 27.82
N ASP A 298 35.33 14.32 27.94
CA ASP A 298 35.67 14.99 29.19
C ASP A 298 34.47 15.83 29.68
#